data_AF-A0A267M6D6-F1
#
_entry.id   AF-A0A267M6D6-F1
#
_cell.length_a   1.000
_cell.length_b   1.000
_cell.length_c   1.000
_cell.angle_alpha   90.00
_cell.angle_beta   90.00
_cell.angle_gamma   90.00
#
_symmetry.space_group_name_H-M   'P 1'
#
loop_
_entity.id
_entity.type
_entity.pdbx_description
1 polymer ?
#
loop_
_entity_poly.entity_id
_entity_poly.type
_entity_poly.pdbx_seq_one_letter_code
_entity_poly.pdbx_strand_id
1 'polypeptide(L)' 'MLLHGMEVNQDNLNDWGSGTLEKIRKDLEEKITKQQGNISEYLKLYTLIDYQIAFNYFNDLTYNAANQLREEMENE' A
#
# COMPACT_ATOMS: atom_id res chain seq x y z
N MET A 1 6.44 -12.23 -7.67
CA MET A 1 5.49 -11.80 -8.73
C MET A 1 6.06 -10.54 -9.36
N LEU A 2 6.09 -10.38 -10.68
CA LEU A 2 6.87 -9.29 -11.31
C LEU A 2 5.96 -8.18 -11.88
N LEU A 3 6.22 -6.92 -11.53
CA LEU A 3 5.59 -5.76 -12.14
C LEU A 3 6.68 -4.80 -12.64
N HIS A 4 6.68 -4.45 -13.92
CA HIS A 4 7.73 -3.61 -14.54
C HIS A 4 9.18 -4.09 -14.30
N GLY A 5 9.39 -5.40 -14.14
CA GLY A 5 10.70 -5.98 -13.84
C GLY A 5 11.10 -5.92 -12.36
N MET A 6 10.24 -5.39 -11.49
CA MET A 6 10.42 -5.41 -10.04
C MET A 6 9.67 -6.60 -9.45
N GLU A 7 10.34 -7.34 -8.57
CA GLU A 7 9.64 -8.30 -7.73
C GLU A 7 8.71 -7.55 -6.79
N VAL A 8 7.49 -8.03 -6.61
CA VAL A 8 6.50 -7.50 -5.67
C VAL A 8 6.19 -8.60 -4.68
N ASN A 9 6.54 -8.38 -3.42
CA ASN A 9 6.28 -9.25 -2.29
C ASN A 9 6.15 -8.39 -1.01
N GLN A 10 5.75 -9.01 0.11
CA GLN A 10 5.57 -8.26 1.37
C GLN A 10 6.85 -7.58 1.83
N ASP A 11 8.02 -8.16 1.56
CA ASP A 11 9.30 -7.65 2.05
C ASP A 11 9.68 -6.31 1.41
N ASN A 12 9.35 -6.11 0.13
CA ASN A 12 9.70 -4.88 -0.60
C ASN A 12 8.55 -3.88 -0.79
N LEU A 13 7.30 -4.32 -0.62
CA LEU A 13 6.13 -3.44 -0.64
C LEU A 13 6.14 -2.45 0.53
N ASN A 14 6.66 -2.87 1.69
CA ASN A 14 6.80 -2.03 2.89
C ASN A 14 7.71 -0.81 2.66
N ASP A 15 8.70 -0.94 1.78
CA ASP A 15 9.66 0.14 1.47
C ASP A 15 9.07 1.19 0.51
N TRP A 16 7.91 0.92 -0.07
CA TRP A 16 7.29 1.81 -1.04
C TRP A 16 6.39 2.83 -0.34
N GLY A 17 6.60 4.11 -0.65
CA GLY A 17 5.72 5.18 -0.17
C GLY A 17 4.30 5.07 -0.72
N SER A 18 3.32 5.55 0.04
CA SER A 18 1.88 5.47 -0.28
C SER A 18 1.53 6.01 -1.67
N GLY A 19 2.18 7.07 -2.13
CA GLY A 19 1.94 7.62 -3.48
C GLY A 19 2.38 6.69 -4.62
N THR A 20 3.47 5.94 -4.43
CA THR A 20 3.94 4.93 -5.40
C THR A 20 2.97 3.76 -5.45
N LEU A 21 2.53 3.28 -4.28
CA LEU A 21 1.56 2.20 -4.15
C LEU A 21 0.22 2.55 -4.83
N GLU A 22 -0.31 3.76 -4.60
CA GLU A 22 -1.56 4.21 -5.22
C GLU A 22 -1.49 4.29 -6.74
N LYS A 23 -0.35 4.76 -7.29
CA LYS A 23 -0.15 4.83 -8.74
C LYS A 23 -0.18 3.44 -9.37
N ILE A 24 0.56 2.50 -8.78
CA ILE A 24 0.59 1.12 -9.27
C ILE A 24 -0.79 0.47 -9.14
N ARG A 25 -1.51 0.73 -8.04
CA ARG A 25 -2.88 0.24 -7.86
C ARG A 25 -3.79 0.68 -9.00
N LYS A 26 -3.77 1.97 -9.35
CA LYS A 26 -4.58 2.51 -10.46
C LYS A 26 -4.21 1.86 -11.80
N ASP A 27 -2.93 1.70 -12.07
CA ASP A 27 -2.46 1.04 -13.30
C ASP A 27 -2.94 -0.43 -13.38
N LEU A 28 -2.95 -1.14 -12.25
CA LEU A 28 -3.50 -2.51 -12.16
C LEU A 28 -5.01 -2.53 -12.33
N GLU A 29 -5.73 -1.60 -11.70
CA GLU A 29 -7.19 -1.46 -11.81
C GLU A 29 -7.64 -1.27 -13.26
N GLU A 30 -6.94 -0.41 -14.00
CA GLU A 30 -7.20 -0.20 -15.42
C GLU A 30 -6.97 -1.47 -16.24
N LYS A 31 -5.87 -2.18 -16.01
CA LYS A 31 -5.55 -3.43 -16.73
C LYS A 31 -6.56 -4.52 -16.44
N ILE A 32 -7.01 -4.65 -15.18
CA ILE A 32 -8.05 -5.59 -14.76
C ILE A 32 -9.37 -5.25 -15.45
N THR A 33 -9.79 -3.98 -15.39
CA THR A 33 -11.05 -3.51 -15.98
C THR A 33 -11.08 -3.70 -17.49
N LYS A 34 -9.95 -3.45 -18.17
CA LYS A 34 -9.80 -3.62 -19.62
C LYS A 34 -9.56 -5.08 -20.04
N GLN A 35 -9.49 -6.02 -19.09
CA GLN A 35 -9.17 -7.43 -19.30
C GLN A 35 -7.86 -7.65 -20.10
N GLN A 36 -6.86 -6.81 -19.86
CA GLN A 36 -5.57 -6.89 -20.55
C GLN A 36 -4.59 -7.74 -19.74
N GLY A 37 -3.93 -8.72 -20.36
CA GLY A 37 -2.88 -9.52 -19.73
C GLY A 37 -3.36 -10.57 -18.74
N ASN A 38 -2.53 -10.93 -17.77
CA ASN A 38 -2.83 -11.97 -16.79
C ASN A 38 -3.65 -11.42 -15.61
N ILE A 39 -4.98 -11.45 -15.76
CA ILE A 39 -5.92 -10.88 -14.79
C ILE A 39 -5.79 -11.50 -13.40
N SER A 40 -5.58 -12.81 -13.30
CA SER A 40 -5.42 -13.48 -12.00
C SER A 40 -4.19 -12.96 -11.24
N GLU A 41 -3.09 -12.74 -11.96
CA GLU A 41 -1.86 -12.20 -11.38
C GLU A 41 -2.02 -10.72 -10.98
N TYR A 42 -2.69 -9.93 -11.81
CA TYR A 42 -2.99 -8.53 -11.49
C TYR A 42 -3.92 -8.39 -10.28
N LEU A 43 -4.93 -9.25 -10.13
CA LEU A 43 -5.79 -9.25 -8.95
C LEU A 43 -5.01 -9.58 -7.67
N LYS A 44 -4.07 -10.52 -7.72
CA LYS A 44 -3.20 -10.84 -6.57
C LYS A 44 -2.34 -9.65 -6.17
N LEU A 45 -1.72 -8.99 -7.15
CA LEU A 45 -0.91 -7.78 -6.91
C LEU A 45 -1.74 -6.64 -6.35
N TYR A 46 -2.89 -6.38 -6.97
CA TYR A 46 -3.81 -5.33 -6.55
C TYR A 46 -4.20 -5.50 -5.09
N THR A 47 -4.56 -6.73 -4.71
CA THR A 47 -4.91 -7.08 -3.33
C THR A 47 -3.76 -6.83 -2.37
N LEU A 48 -2.54 -7.28 -2.69
CA LEU A 48 -1.35 -7.06 -1.85
C LEU A 48 -1.06 -5.57 -1.63
N ILE A 49 -1.19 -4.76 -2.69
CA ILE A 49 -0.96 -3.31 -2.63
C ILE A 49 -2.03 -2.63 -1.76
N ASP A 50 -3.30 -3.01 -1.91
CA ASP A 50 -4.37 -2.46 -1.07
C ASP A 50 -4.18 -2.77 0.41
N TYR A 51 -3.73 -4.00 0.74
CA TYR A 51 -3.35 -4.35 2.10
C TYR A 51 -2.23 -3.44 2.63
N GLN A 52 -1.19 -3.19 1.83
CA GLN A 52 -0.08 -2.33 2.25
C GLN A 52 -0.53 -0.87 2.49
N ILE A 53 -1.37 -0.34 1.60
CA ILE A 53 -1.91 1.03 1.74
C ILE A 53 -2.74 1.13 3.03
N ALA A 54 -3.62 0.16 3.28
CA ALA A 54 -4.43 0.12 4.49
C ALA A 54 -3.56 -0.01 5.76
N PHE A 55 -2.51 -0.83 5.70
CA PHE A 55 -1.55 -0.98 6.78
C PHE A 55 -0.81 0.33 7.08
N ASN A 56 -0.26 1.00 6.07
CA ASN A 56 0.42 2.28 6.22
C ASN A 56 -0.51 3.33 6.84
N TYR A 57 -1.74 3.43 6.35
CA TYR A 57 -2.74 4.36 6.88
C TYR A 57 -3.07 4.09 8.36
N PHE A 58 -3.26 2.83 8.73
CA PHE A 58 -3.49 2.45 10.11
C PHE A 58 -2.29 2.81 11.00
N ASN A 59 -1.07 2.53 10.54
CA ASN A 59 0.15 2.83 11.27
C ASN A 59 0.30 4.34 11.52
N ASP A 60 0.06 5.17 10.49
CA ASP A 60 0.08 6.62 10.59
C ASP A 60 -0.95 7.13 11.61
N LEU A 61 -2.18 6.60 11.59
CA LEU A 61 -3.21 6.94 12.57
C LEU A 61 -2.78 6.60 14.00
N THR A 62 -2.22 5.39 14.20
CA THR A 62 -1.77 4.97 15.53
C THR A 62 -0.57 5.79 16.03
N TYR A 63 0.37 6.14 15.15
CA TYR A 63 1.52 6.98 15.48
C TYR A 63 1.09 8.40 15.85
N ASN A 64 0.16 8.98 15.09
CA ASN A 64 -0.40 10.31 15.38
C ASN A 64 -1.16 10.32 16.71
N ALA A 65 -1.99 9.30 16.97
CA ALA A 65 -2.70 9.18 18.24
C ALA A 65 -1.74 9.02 19.43
N ALA A 66 -0.69 8.21 19.28
CA ALA A 66 0.33 8.03 20.31
C ALA A 66 1.10 9.33 20.62
N ASN A 67 1.42 10.13 19.59
CA ASN A 67 2.06 11.43 19.78
C ASN A 67 1.15 12.44 20.47
N GLN A 68 -0.14 12.50 20.08
CA GLN A 68 -1.11 13.37 20.75
C GLN A 68 -1.24 13.04 22.24
N LEU A 69 -1.35 11.75 22.58
CA LEU A 69 -1.38 11.31 23.99
C LEU A 69 -0.10 11.69 24.74
N ARG A 70 1.07 11.59 24.10
CA ARG A 70 2.35 12.01 24.72
C ARG A 70 2.37 13.52 24.96
N GLU A 71 1.98 14.31 23.99
CA GLU A 71 1.91 15.77 24.11
C GLU A 71 0.93 16.21 25.20
N GLU A 72 -0.21 15.53 25.35
CA GLU A 72 -1.16 15.76 26.45
C GLU A 72 -0.53 15.45 27.81
N MET A 73 0.18 14.32 27.95
CA MET A 73 0.86 13.95 29.18
C MET A 73 2.07 14.83 29.55
N GLU A 74 2.78 15.40 28.56
CA GLU A 74 3.95 16.26 28.77
C GLU A 74 3.58 17.71 29.14
N ASN A 75 2.34 18.14 28.87
CA ASN A 75 1.84 19.48 29.17
C ASN A 75 1.02 19.56 30.47
N GLU A 76 0.88 18.45 31.21
CA GLU A 76 0.39 18.39 32.60
C GLU A 76 1.53 18.48 33.62
#